data_AF-A0A7K1BQT6-F1
#
_entry.id   AF-A0A7K1BQT6-F1
#
_cell.length_a   1.000
_cell.length_b   1.000
_cell.length_c   1.000
_cell.angle_alpha   90.00
_cell.angle_beta   90.00
_cell.angle_gamma   90.00
#
_symmetry.space_group_name_H-M   'P 1'
#
loop_
_entity.id
_entity.type
_entity.pdbx_description
1 polymer ?
#
loop_
_entity_poly.entity_id
_entity_poly.type
_entity_poly.pdbx_seq_one_letter_code
_entity_poly.pdbx_strand_id
1 'polypeptide(L)'
;MGAGKYSRRPRVAVLTVALVAVLSVFAVACGGGRSDSSGGTATTKAPAATDFGTMASPCGSGDAKGATAQGVTDTSITIGYGDDAGYAGAPGLNKEMSDAMRAMIKWCNDQGGINGRQVVGKYYDAAIMNVSNVMTEACSQVFMLVGEGWSLDSAQEKVRVGCNLAAVPTYTVSPQFANGPMMVQPSPNPADYYGAANAFIFAEEYPEAVKKAATMYAN
;
A
#
# COMPACT_ATOMS: atom_id res chain seq x y z
N MET A 1 -11.78 -10.60 76.09
CA MET A 1 -12.44 -9.41 76.68
C MET A 1 -11.94 -8.18 75.92
N GLY A 2 -12.85 -7.37 75.37
CA GLY A 2 -12.50 -6.10 74.70
C GLY A 2 -12.99 -5.98 73.26
N ALA A 3 -14.31 -5.98 73.06
CA ALA A 3 -14.93 -5.61 71.79
C ALA A 3 -14.97 -4.09 71.64
N GLY A 4 -14.17 -3.53 70.72
CA GLY A 4 -14.19 -2.11 70.36
C GLY A 4 -15.07 -1.86 69.13
N LYS A 5 -16.27 -1.33 69.34
CA LYS A 5 -17.19 -0.84 68.30
C LYS A 5 -16.59 0.41 67.63
N TYR A 6 -16.28 0.35 66.34
CA TYR A 6 -16.03 1.55 65.53
C TYR A 6 -17.22 1.81 64.60
N SER A 7 -17.90 2.92 64.89
CA SER A 7 -19.04 3.49 64.20
C SER A 7 -18.69 3.88 62.75
N ARG A 8 -19.39 3.31 61.77
CA ARG A 8 -19.32 3.73 60.35
C ARG A 8 -20.07 5.06 60.18
N ARG A 9 -19.35 6.12 59.77
CA ARG A 9 -19.95 7.36 59.25
C ARG A 9 -19.98 7.28 57.71
N PRO A 10 -21.07 7.69 57.04
CA PRO A 10 -21.16 7.65 55.59
C PRO A 10 -20.42 8.85 55.01
N ARG A 11 -19.39 8.59 54.19
CA ARG A 11 -18.80 9.60 53.30
C ARG A 11 -19.35 9.36 51.90
N VAL A 12 -20.65 9.63 51.73
CA VAL A 12 -21.30 9.71 50.42
C VAL A 12 -21.47 11.19 50.11
N ALA A 13 -20.46 11.75 49.48
CA ALA A 13 -20.43 13.01 48.73
C ALA A 13 -18.95 13.28 48.45
N VAL A 14 -18.61 13.83 47.27
CA VAL A 14 -17.27 14.26 46.83
C VAL A 14 -16.54 13.33 45.82
N LEU A 15 -17.20 12.33 45.20
CA LEU A 15 -16.59 11.55 44.11
C LEU A 15 -17.39 11.57 42.79
N THR A 16 -17.96 12.72 42.45
CA THR A 16 -18.72 12.94 41.19
C THR A 16 -18.24 14.14 40.36
N VAL A 17 -17.01 14.62 40.57
CA VAL A 17 -16.45 15.76 39.81
C VAL A 17 -15.22 15.40 38.95
N ALA A 18 -14.70 14.18 39.03
CA ALA A 18 -13.45 13.80 38.32
C ALA A 18 -13.66 12.97 37.03
N LEU A 19 -14.88 12.84 36.51
CA LEU A 19 -15.16 12.02 35.30
C LEU A 19 -15.60 12.83 34.06
N VAL A 20 -15.54 14.16 34.10
CA VAL A 20 -16.01 15.03 32.99
C VAL A 20 -14.85 15.79 32.30
N ALA A 21 -13.60 15.65 32.76
CA ALA A 21 -12.47 16.44 32.28
C ALA A 21 -11.47 15.72 31.34
N VAL A 22 -11.75 14.48 30.90
CA VAL A 22 -10.82 13.71 30.01
C VAL A 22 -11.41 13.45 28.61
N LEU A 23 -12.62 13.95 28.31
CA LEU A 23 -13.30 13.76 27.02
C LEU A 23 -13.25 14.98 26.09
N SER A 24 -12.31 15.90 26.30
CA SER A 24 -12.27 17.20 25.62
C SER A 24 -10.96 17.52 24.86
N VAL A 25 -10.15 16.51 24.49
CA VAL A 25 -8.91 16.73 23.68
C VAL A 25 -8.94 16.01 22.32
N PHE A 26 -10.09 16.03 21.62
CA PHE A 26 -10.18 15.49 20.24
C PHE A 26 -10.90 16.41 19.23
N ALA A 27 -10.86 17.74 19.41
CA ALA A 27 -11.52 18.63 18.46
C ALA A 27 -10.83 20.00 18.29
N VAL A 28 -9.55 20.01 17.90
CA VAL A 28 -8.91 21.20 17.30
C VAL A 28 -8.01 20.75 16.14
N ALA A 29 -8.62 20.52 14.97
CA ALA A 29 -7.97 20.62 13.66
C ALA A 29 -9.02 20.51 12.52
N CYS A 30 -10.16 21.17 12.66
CA CYS A 30 -11.04 21.48 11.52
C CYS A 30 -11.60 22.87 11.80
N GLY A 31 -11.05 23.86 11.10
CA GLY A 31 -11.43 25.27 11.23
C GLY A 31 -12.94 25.43 11.06
N GLY A 32 -13.55 26.03 12.08
CA GLY A 32 -14.97 26.31 12.15
C GLY A 32 -15.37 27.53 11.32
N GLY A 33 -16.65 27.50 10.92
CA GLY A 33 -17.37 28.60 10.31
C GLY A 33 -18.76 28.13 9.90
N ARG A 34 -19.61 27.75 10.87
CA ARG A 34 -21.04 27.47 10.62
C ARG A 34 -21.88 28.57 11.26
N SER A 35 -22.44 29.42 10.40
CA SER A 35 -23.75 30.03 10.63
C SER A 35 -24.77 29.14 9.96
N ASP A 36 -25.83 28.77 10.69
CA ASP A 36 -26.90 27.89 10.24
C ASP A 36 -27.69 28.49 9.07
N SER A 37 -27.75 27.76 7.95
CA SER A 37 -28.82 27.85 6.96
C SER A 37 -28.93 26.50 6.27
N SER A 38 -30.10 25.89 6.39
CA SER A 38 -30.44 24.61 5.77
C SER A 38 -30.47 24.76 4.24
N GLY A 39 -29.39 24.39 3.58
CA GLY A 39 -29.33 24.17 2.14
C GLY A 39 -28.64 22.85 1.90
N GLY A 40 -29.31 21.91 1.22
CA GLY A 40 -28.68 20.67 0.79
C GLY A 40 -27.54 20.97 -0.16
N THR A 41 -26.31 20.98 0.34
CA THR A 41 -25.12 21.06 -0.49
C THR A 41 -25.00 19.73 -1.21
N ALA A 42 -25.41 19.71 -2.48
CA ALA A 42 -24.88 18.72 -3.42
C ALA A 42 -23.35 18.79 -3.29
N THR A 43 -22.73 17.71 -2.82
CA THR A 43 -21.28 17.57 -2.87
C THR A 43 -20.91 17.53 -4.35
N THR A 44 -20.64 18.70 -4.93
CA THR A 44 -19.95 18.79 -6.20
C THR A 44 -18.62 18.08 -6.01
N LYS A 45 -18.48 16.93 -6.68
CA LYS A 45 -17.22 16.20 -6.81
C LYS A 45 -16.14 17.25 -7.10
N ALA A 46 -15.15 17.37 -6.20
CA ALA A 46 -13.99 18.21 -6.48
C ALA A 46 -13.44 17.79 -7.86
N PRO A 47 -13.04 18.74 -8.73
CA PRO A 47 -12.36 18.39 -9.96
C PRO A 47 -11.27 17.39 -9.62
N ALA A 48 -11.21 16.26 -10.32
CA ALA A 48 -10.10 15.35 -10.12
C ALA A 48 -8.82 16.17 -10.36
N ALA A 49 -7.96 16.26 -9.35
CA ALA A 49 -6.69 16.95 -9.51
C ALA A 49 -5.98 16.29 -10.70
N THR A 50 -5.62 17.09 -11.69
CA THR A 50 -4.86 16.61 -12.85
C THR A 50 -3.46 16.23 -12.42
N ASP A 51 -2.88 16.97 -11.48
CA ASP A 51 -1.55 16.66 -10.93
C ASP A 51 -1.61 15.55 -9.87
N PHE A 52 -0.52 14.80 -9.76
CA PHE A 52 -0.34 13.80 -8.71
C PHE A 52 0.34 14.46 -7.50
N GLY A 53 -0.47 14.98 -6.58
CA GLY A 53 0.04 15.80 -5.48
C GLY A 53 0.68 17.08 -6.01
N THR A 54 1.98 17.25 -5.80
CA THR A 54 2.77 18.39 -6.34
C THR A 54 3.48 18.06 -7.65
N MET A 55 3.33 16.84 -8.16
CA MET A 55 3.98 16.41 -9.40
C MET A 55 3.03 16.61 -10.58
N ALA A 56 3.55 17.19 -11.67
CA ALA A 56 2.82 17.29 -12.91
C ALA A 56 2.34 15.90 -13.36
N SER A 57 1.11 15.82 -13.86
CA SER A 57 0.56 14.57 -14.36
C SER A 57 1.44 13.99 -15.48
N PRO A 58 1.80 12.70 -15.43
CA PRO A 58 2.32 12.00 -16.61
C PRO A 58 1.20 11.62 -17.59
N CYS A 59 -0.06 11.83 -17.20
CA CYS A 59 -1.23 11.46 -17.98
C CYS A 59 -1.80 12.68 -18.72
N GLY A 60 -2.35 12.42 -19.91
CA GLY A 60 -2.87 13.43 -20.79
C GLY A 60 -3.25 12.87 -22.16
N SER A 61 -4.00 13.66 -22.92
CA SER A 61 -4.24 13.40 -24.33
C SER A 61 -2.94 13.33 -25.13
N GLY A 62 -2.98 12.61 -26.25
CA GLY A 62 -1.90 12.53 -27.21
C GLY A 62 -2.32 11.75 -28.44
N ASP A 63 -1.43 11.67 -29.42
CA ASP A 63 -1.70 11.11 -30.75
C ASP A 63 -0.76 9.94 -31.07
N ALA A 64 -0.20 9.30 -30.05
CA ALA A 64 0.84 8.32 -30.22
C ALA A 64 0.42 7.13 -31.12
N LYS A 65 1.40 6.56 -31.84
CA LYS A 65 1.21 5.52 -32.86
C LYS A 65 2.20 4.36 -32.69
N GLY A 66 1.86 3.22 -33.27
CA GLY A 66 2.67 2.01 -33.37
C GLY A 66 2.49 1.04 -32.20
N ALA A 67 2.59 -0.25 -32.53
CA ALA A 67 2.82 -1.34 -31.57
C ALA A 67 4.32 -1.43 -31.27
N THR A 68 4.82 -0.48 -30.48
CA THR A 68 6.26 -0.30 -30.21
C THR A 68 6.86 -1.37 -29.31
N ALA A 69 6.01 -2.11 -28.58
CA ALA A 69 6.40 -3.19 -27.67
C ALA A 69 5.20 -4.11 -27.41
N GLN A 70 5.46 -5.27 -26.80
CA GLN A 70 4.39 -6.14 -26.29
C GLN A 70 3.45 -5.36 -25.38
N GLY A 71 2.14 -5.61 -25.49
CA GLY A 71 1.12 -4.96 -24.67
C GLY A 71 0.85 -3.49 -25.03
N VAL A 72 1.60 -2.90 -25.99
CA VAL A 72 1.40 -1.52 -26.44
C VAL A 72 0.78 -1.52 -27.84
N THR A 73 -0.26 -0.71 -28.02
CA THR A 73 -0.92 -0.45 -29.31
C THR A 73 -0.94 1.05 -29.59
N ASP A 74 -1.55 1.47 -30.69
CA ASP A 74 -1.80 2.89 -30.97
C ASP A 74 -2.66 3.57 -29.90
N THR A 75 -3.50 2.83 -29.20
CA THR A 75 -4.52 3.40 -28.30
C THR A 75 -4.43 2.89 -26.87
N SER A 76 -3.58 1.91 -26.57
CA SER A 76 -3.52 1.31 -25.25
C SER A 76 -2.12 0.87 -24.81
N ILE A 77 -1.91 0.85 -23.50
CA ILE A 77 -0.77 0.21 -22.83
C ILE A 77 -1.34 -0.79 -21.84
N THR A 78 -1.01 -2.07 -22.00
CA THR A 78 -1.48 -3.14 -21.12
C THR A 78 -0.45 -3.39 -20.03
N ILE A 79 -0.81 -3.17 -18.77
CA ILE A 79 0.06 -3.48 -17.62
C ILE A 79 -0.51 -4.65 -16.82
N GLY A 80 0.36 -5.42 -16.18
CA GLY A 80 -0.03 -6.43 -15.19
C GLY A 80 0.07 -5.85 -13.78
N TYR A 81 -0.86 -6.21 -12.92
CA TYR A 81 -0.82 -5.90 -11.49
C TYR A 81 -1.54 -7.01 -10.73
N GLY A 82 -1.34 -7.10 -9.42
CA GLY A 82 -1.88 -8.23 -8.68
C GLY A 82 -1.67 -8.18 -7.19
N ASP A 83 -2.34 -9.09 -6.52
CA ASP A 83 -2.27 -9.30 -5.07
C ASP A 83 -2.43 -10.79 -4.74
N ASP A 84 -2.55 -11.10 -3.45
CA ASP A 84 -2.78 -12.45 -2.92
C ASP A 84 -4.17 -12.58 -2.29
N ALA A 85 -5.16 -11.79 -2.76
CA ALA A 85 -6.45 -11.67 -2.09
C ALA A 85 -7.21 -13.00 -1.99
N GLY A 86 -6.98 -13.93 -2.93
CA GLY A 86 -7.57 -15.27 -2.94
C GLY A 86 -6.92 -16.26 -1.99
N TYR A 87 -5.88 -15.89 -1.26
CA TYR A 87 -5.22 -16.79 -0.31
C TYR A 87 -6.16 -17.14 0.86
N ALA A 88 -6.55 -18.41 0.95
CA ALA A 88 -7.52 -18.87 1.95
C ALA A 88 -7.05 -18.69 3.41
N GLY A 89 -5.72 -18.71 3.65
CA GLY A 89 -5.15 -18.51 4.98
C GLY A 89 -5.17 -17.05 5.45
N ALA A 90 -5.30 -16.09 4.54
CA ALA A 90 -5.47 -14.67 4.84
C ALA A 90 -6.31 -14.01 3.74
N PRO A 91 -7.64 -14.17 3.75
CA PRO A 91 -8.50 -13.61 2.71
C PRO A 91 -8.35 -12.09 2.59
N GLY A 92 -8.16 -11.60 1.37
CA GLY A 92 -7.95 -10.18 1.10
C GLY A 92 -6.51 -9.70 1.31
N LEU A 93 -5.55 -10.62 1.48
CA LEU A 93 -4.13 -10.29 1.59
C LEU A 93 -3.67 -9.42 0.40
N ASN A 94 -3.05 -8.28 0.71
CA ASN A 94 -2.53 -7.29 -0.23
C ASN A 94 -3.59 -6.68 -1.19
N LYS A 95 -4.88 -6.85 -0.92
CA LYS A 95 -5.96 -6.37 -1.80
C LYS A 95 -5.89 -4.87 -2.07
N GLU A 96 -5.39 -4.10 -1.11
CA GLU A 96 -5.14 -2.67 -1.22
C GLU A 96 -4.25 -2.31 -2.42
N MET A 97 -3.33 -3.20 -2.83
CA MET A 97 -2.45 -2.98 -3.97
C MET A 97 -3.25 -2.94 -5.27
N SER A 98 -4.13 -3.92 -5.48
CA SER A 98 -4.96 -3.95 -6.68
C SER A 98 -6.05 -2.88 -6.69
N ASP A 99 -6.56 -2.48 -5.51
CA ASP A 99 -7.47 -1.34 -5.39
C ASP A 99 -6.78 -0.02 -5.75
N ALA A 100 -5.54 0.18 -5.29
CA ALA A 100 -4.75 1.36 -5.64
C ALA A 100 -4.46 1.42 -7.14
N MET A 101 -4.08 0.30 -7.76
CA MET A 101 -3.83 0.25 -9.21
C MET A 101 -5.09 0.52 -10.03
N ARG A 102 -6.25 -0.02 -9.64
CA ARG A 102 -7.53 0.31 -10.29
C ARG A 102 -7.85 1.80 -10.20
N ALA A 103 -7.63 2.41 -9.03
CA ALA A 103 -7.86 3.84 -8.84
C ALA A 103 -6.90 4.68 -9.70
N MET A 104 -5.60 4.34 -9.73
CA MET A 104 -4.58 5.02 -10.52
C MET A 104 -4.86 4.94 -12.02
N ILE A 105 -5.17 3.73 -12.52
CA ILE A 105 -5.51 3.52 -13.94
C ILE A 105 -6.71 4.38 -14.31
N LYS A 106 -7.76 4.37 -13.48
CA LYS A 106 -8.94 5.19 -13.72
C LYS A 106 -8.58 6.68 -13.75
N TRP A 107 -7.83 7.15 -12.76
CA TRP A 107 -7.41 8.55 -12.68
C TRP A 107 -6.58 9.00 -13.89
N CYS A 108 -5.68 8.14 -14.38
CA CYS A 108 -4.87 8.43 -15.56
C CYS A 108 -5.70 8.45 -16.84
N ASN A 109 -6.60 7.47 -17.00
CA ASN A 109 -7.46 7.34 -18.17
C ASN A 109 -8.49 8.46 -18.27
N ASP A 110 -9.03 8.92 -17.13
CA ASP A 110 -9.91 10.09 -17.06
C ASP A 110 -9.24 11.37 -17.63
N GLN A 111 -7.90 11.42 -17.69
CA GLN A 111 -7.12 12.53 -18.26
C GLN A 111 -6.70 12.32 -19.72
N GLY A 112 -7.04 11.18 -20.33
CA GLY A 112 -6.63 10.82 -21.69
C GLY A 112 -5.56 9.74 -21.78
N GLY A 113 -5.10 9.19 -20.66
CA GLY A 113 -4.12 8.09 -20.62
C GLY A 113 -2.68 8.59 -20.70
N ILE A 114 -1.74 7.76 -21.16
CA ILE A 114 -0.32 8.13 -21.29
C ILE A 114 -0.01 8.40 -22.76
N ASN A 115 0.33 9.65 -23.10
CA ASN A 115 0.50 10.10 -24.49
C ASN A 115 -0.73 9.74 -25.37
N GLY A 116 -1.94 9.83 -24.81
CA GLY A 116 -3.19 9.44 -25.47
C GLY A 116 -3.53 7.95 -25.44
N ARG A 117 -2.67 7.09 -24.91
CA ARG A 117 -2.94 5.65 -24.77
C ARG A 117 -3.63 5.33 -23.46
N GLN A 118 -4.77 4.67 -23.52
CA GLN A 118 -5.47 4.18 -22.34
C GLN A 118 -4.66 3.08 -21.66
N VAL A 119 -4.51 3.17 -20.34
CA VAL A 119 -3.90 2.13 -19.54
C VAL A 119 -4.93 1.03 -19.32
N VAL A 120 -4.62 -0.19 -19.74
CA VAL A 120 -5.43 -1.39 -19.53
C VAL A 120 -4.73 -2.23 -18.47
N GLY A 121 -5.34 -2.33 -17.28
CA GLY A 121 -4.80 -3.18 -16.23
C GLY A 121 -5.32 -4.60 -16.32
N LYS A 122 -4.40 -5.58 -16.38
CA LYS A 122 -4.70 -6.99 -16.14
C LYS A 122 -4.41 -7.35 -14.69
N TYR A 123 -5.46 -7.71 -13.96
CA TYR A 123 -5.38 -8.15 -12.58
C TYR A 123 -5.05 -9.64 -12.51
N TYR A 124 -4.11 -9.99 -11.64
CA TYR A 124 -3.73 -11.36 -11.33
C TYR A 124 -3.77 -11.61 -9.83
N ASP A 125 -4.53 -12.63 -9.42
CA ASP A 125 -4.55 -13.14 -8.05
C ASP A 125 -3.58 -14.31 -7.95
N ALA A 126 -2.46 -14.10 -7.26
CA ALA A 126 -1.46 -15.15 -7.06
C ALA A 126 -1.83 -16.08 -5.89
N ALA A 127 -2.76 -15.69 -5.01
CA ALA A 127 -3.15 -16.44 -3.82
C ALA A 127 -1.95 -17.10 -3.10
N ILE A 128 -0.80 -16.40 -3.07
CA ILE A 128 0.55 -16.85 -2.71
C ILE A 128 1.09 -17.98 -3.60
N MET A 129 0.39 -19.12 -3.68
CA MET A 129 0.91 -20.37 -4.25
C MET A 129 0.78 -20.47 -5.78
N ASN A 130 0.04 -19.55 -6.40
CA ASN A 130 -0.21 -19.51 -7.84
C ASN A 130 0.72 -18.52 -8.58
N VAL A 131 1.68 -17.91 -7.88
CA VAL A 131 2.54 -16.82 -8.40
C VAL A 131 3.27 -17.19 -9.71
N SER A 132 3.74 -18.44 -9.85
CA SER A 132 4.44 -18.88 -11.06
C SER A 132 3.52 -19.00 -12.28
N ASN A 133 2.26 -19.38 -12.08
CA ASN A 133 1.28 -19.49 -13.16
C ASN A 133 0.83 -18.10 -13.62
N VAL A 134 0.52 -17.19 -12.69
CA VAL A 134 0.14 -15.81 -13.05
C VAL A 134 1.29 -15.10 -13.77
N MET A 135 2.54 -15.36 -13.37
CA MET A 135 3.70 -14.78 -14.07
C MET A 135 3.79 -15.33 -15.51
N THR A 136 3.57 -16.63 -15.69
CA THR A 136 3.59 -17.27 -17.01
C THR A 136 2.48 -16.71 -17.90
N GLU A 137 1.29 -16.45 -17.35
CA GLU A 137 0.20 -15.81 -18.07
C GLU A 137 0.55 -14.37 -18.46
N ALA A 138 1.13 -13.60 -17.54
CA ALA A 138 1.52 -12.22 -17.78
C ALA A 138 2.58 -12.08 -18.89
N CYS A 139 3.52 -13.03 -19.00
CA CYS A 139 4.68 -12.98 -19.89
C CYS A 139 4.40 -12.60 -21.35
N SER A 140 3.24 -12.99 -21.91
CA SER A 140 2.89 -12.74 -23.32
C SER A 140 1.86 -11.63 -23.51
N GLN A 141 1.34 -11.10 -22.40
CA GLN A 141 0.10 -10.34 -22.40
C GLN A 141 0.30 -8.88 -22.00
N VAL A 142 1.33 -8.57 -21.22
CA VAL A 142 1.52 -7.25 -20.62
C VAL A 142 2.84 -6.64 -21.06
N PHE A 143 2.88 -5.32 -21.08
CA PHE A 143 4.06 -4.52 -21.37
C PHE A 143 5.03 -4.53 -20.19
N MET A 144 4.51 -4.40 -18.98
CA MET A 144 5.26 -4.38 -17.72
C MET A 144 4.34 -4.74 -16.55
N LEU A 145 4.95 -5.12 -15.43
CA LEU A 145 4.29 -5.24 -14.13
C LEU A 145 4.39 -3.93 -13.37
N VAL A 146 3.27 -3.48 -12.79
CA VAL A 146 3.21 -2.24 -12.01
C VAL A 146 2.27 -2.44 -10.82
N GLY A 147 2.78 -2.16 -9.63
CA GLY A 147 1.98 -2.11 -8.40
C GLY A 147 1.48 -3.48 -7.92
N GLU A 148 2.09 -4.56 -8.37
CA GLU A 148 1.87 -5.88 -7.81
C GLU A 148 2.44 -5.99 -6.38
N GLY A 149 1.78 -6.82 -5.57
CA GLY A 149 2.19 -7.16 -4.21
C GLY A 149 1.98 -8.65 -3.95
N TRP A 150 2.93 -9.48 -4.40
CA TRP A 150 2.90 -10.92 -4.19
C TRP A 150 3.91 -11.33 -3.13
N SER A 151 3.45 -12.06 -2.12
CA SER A 151 4.29 -12.49 -0.99
C SER A 151 5.36 -13.51 -1.38
N LEU A 152 5.13 -14.34 -2.41
CA LEU A 152 6.11 -15.35 -2.85
C LEU A 152 6.92 -14.85 -4.06
N ASP A 153 7.49 -13.65 -3.95
CA ASP A 153 8.13 -12.96 -5.07
C ASP A 153 9.42 -13.63 -5.59
N SER A 154 10.09 -14.45 -4.78
CA SER A 154 11.26 -15.20 -5.23
C SER A 154 10.90 -16.28 -6.26
N ALA A 155 9.71 -16.86 -6.17
CA ALA A 155 9.26 -17.96 -7.03
C ALA A 155 8.84 -17.50 -8.44
N GLN A 156 8.46 -16.24 -8.60
CA GLN A 156 8.13 -15.66 -9.91
C GLN A 156 9.37 -15.22 -10.69
N GLU A 157 10.46 -14.90 -10.01
CA GLU A 157 11.52 -14.06 -10.58
C GLU A 157 12.21 -14.70 -11.79
N LYS A 158 12.47 -16.01 -11.72
CA LYS A 158 13.06 -16.75 -12.84
C LYS A 158 12.18 -16.68 -14.10
N VAL A 159 10.86 -16.75 -13.93
CA VAL A 159 9.91 -16.67 -15.04
C VAL A 159 9.85 -15.25 -15.58
N ARG A 160 9.72 -14.25 -14.70
CA ARG A 160 9.67 -12.83 -15.07
C ARG A 160 10.88 -12.40 -15.90
N VAL A 161 12.09 -12.71 -15.40
CA VAL A 161 13.34 -12.39 -16.09
C VAL A 161 13.46 -13.18 -17.40
N GLY A 162 13.07 -14.46 -17.40
CA GLY A 162 13.06 -15.29 -18.61
C GLY A 162 12.20 -14.74 -19.74
N CYS A 163 11.15 -13.97 -19.40
CA CYS A 163 10.27 -13.31 -20.36
C CYS A 163 10.64 -11.83 -20.63
N ASN A 164 11.77 -11.34 -20.12
CA ASN A 164 12.17 -9.93 -20.19
C ASN A 164 11.11 -8.93 -19.68
N LEU A 165 10.37 -9.33 -18.65
CA LEU A 165 9.25 -8.54 -18.15
C LEU A 165 9.72 -7.54 -17.09
N ALA A 166 9.71 -6.25 -17.42
CA ALA A 166 10.06 -5.20 -16.48
C ALA A 166 9.01 -5.07 -15.36
N ALA A 167 9.44 -4.69 -14.16
CA ALA A 167 8.57 -4.57 -12.99
C ALA A 167 8.82 -3.29 -12.18
N VAL A 168 7.73 -2.70 -11.69
CA VAL A 168 7.70 -1.64 -10.69
C VAL A 168 6.75 -2.07 -9.58
N PRO A 169 7.18 -2.98 -8.68
CA PRO A 169 6.30 -3.55 -7.68
C PRO A 169 5.94 -2.53 -6.60
N THR A 170 4.89 -2.81 -5.81
CA THR A 170 4.60 -1.99 -4.63
C THR A 170 5.64 -2.21 -3.52
N TYR A 171 6.12 -3.45 -3.39
CA TYR A 171 7.18 -3.83 -2.47
C TYR A 171 7.91 -5.08 -2.99
N THR A 172 9.08 -5.37 -2.43
CA THR A 172 9.76 -6.66 -2.57
C THR A 172 9.95 -7.26 -1.19
N VAL A 173 9.97 -8.59 -1.10
CA VAL A 173 10.21 -9.34 0.13
C VAL A 173 11.40 -10.30 0.02
N SER A 174 11.88 -10.59 -1.19
CA SER A 174 13.09 -11.39 -1.39
C SER A 174 14.23 -10.61 -2.06
N PRO A 175 15.49 -10.95 -1.74
CA PRO A 175 16.65 -10.43 -2.46
C PRO A 175 16.66 -10.80 -3.95
N GLN A 176 16.05 -11.94 -4.32
CA GLN A 176 15.95 -12.40 -5.70
C GLN A 176 15.18 -11.39 -6.56
N PHE A 177 14.04 -10.92 -6.08
CA PHE A 177 13.26 -9.93 -6.81
C PHE A 177 13.83 -8.51 -6.61
N ALA A 178 14.22 -8.15 -5.38
CA ALA A 178 14.74 -6.81 -5.05
C ALA A 178 16.06 -6.45 -5.76
N ASN A 179 16.88 -7.43 -6.14
CA ASN A 179 18.10 -7.23 -6.91
C ASN A 179 17.98 -7.74 -8.35
N GLY A 180 16.77 -8.11 -8.77
CA GLY A 180 16.50 -8.63 -10.10
C GLY A 180 16.72 -7.60 -11.19
N PRO A 181 17.12 -8.00 -12.41
CA PRO A 181 17.24 -7.08 -13.53
C PRO A 181 15.87 -6.54 -13.96
N MET A 182 15.86 -5.36 -14.61
CA MET A 182 14.64 -4.73 -15.14
C MET A 182 13.56 -4.50 -14.06
N MET A 183 13.97 -4.29 -12.82
CA MET A 183 13.10 -4.00 -11.70
C MET A 183 13.46 -2.63 -11.12
N VAL A 184 12.46 -1.80 -10.85
CA VAL A 184 12.63 -0.51 -10.16
C VAL A 184 11.79 -0.55 -8.90
N GLN A 185 12.44 -0.47 -7.74
CA GLN A 185 11.78 -0.54 -6.45
C GLN A 185 11.41 0.87 -5.95
N PRO A 186 10.11 1.21 -5.83
CA PRO A 186 9.69 2.52 -5.30
C PRO A 186 9.89 2.65 -3.78
N SER A 187 9.89 1.53 -3.05
CA SER A 187 10.06 1.46 -1.61
C SER A 187 11.46 0.96 -1.24
N PRO A 188 12.41 1.83 -0.86
CA PRO A 188 13.78 1.41 -0.55
C PRO A 188 13.84 0.36 0.58
N ASN A 189 14.26 -0.86 0.24
CA ASN A 189 14.44 -1.97 1.19
C ASN A 189 15.73 -2.76 0.89
N PRO A 190 16.91 -2.11 1.01
CA PRO A 190 18.19 -2.73 0.66
C PRO A 190 18.38 -4.05 1.42
N ALA A 191 18.53 -5.15 0.66
CA ALA A 191 18.50 -6.51 1.20
C ALA A 191 19.61 -6.78 2.23
N ASP A 192 20.72 -6.05 2.15
CA ASP A 192 21.89 -6.11 3.02
C ASP A 192 21.78 -5.31 4.32
N TYR A 193 20.90 -4.30 4.38
CA TYR A 193 20.70 -3.49 5.59
C TYR A 193 19.36 -3.74 6.26
N TYR A 194 18.27 -3.86 5.48
CA TYR A 194 16.91 -3.85 6.01
C TYR A 194 16.67 -4.98 7.02
N GLY A 195 17.17 -6.17 6.75
CA GLY A 195 17.01 -7.34 7.62
C GLY A 195 17.68 -7.24 8.98
N ALA A 196 18.74 -6.44 9.10
CA ALA A 196 19.46 -6.21 10.36
C ALA A 196 19.13 -4.85 10.99
N ALA A 197 18.43 -3.96 10.28
CA ALA A 197 18.19 -2.58 10.70
C ALA A 197 17.57 -2.50 12.10
N ASN A 198 16.54 -3.30 12.38
CA ASN A 198 15.91 -3.33 13.69
C ASN A 198 16.89 -3.74 14.80
N ALA A 199 17.75 -4.74 14.54
CA ALA A 199 18.76 -5.17 15.51
C ALA A 199 19.78 -4.06 15.80
N PHE A 200 20.19 -3.31 14.77
CA PHE A 200 21.09 -2.16 14.94
C PHE A 200 20.42 -1.02 15.73
N ILE A 201 19.16 -0.68 15.40
CA ILE A 201 18.39 0.34 16.13
C ILE A 201 18.25 -0.05 17.61
N PHE A 202 17.89 -1.30 17.91
CA PHE A 202 17.79 -1.78 19.29
C PHE A 202 19.14 -1.77 20.03
N ALA A 203 20.23 -2.12 19.35
CA ALA A 203 21.56 -2.06 19.94
C ALA A 203 22.01 -0.62 20.23
N GLU A 204 21.60 0.34 19.41
CA GLU A 204 21.87 1.77 19.61
C GLU A 204 21.05 2.35 20.77
N GLU A 205 19.76 2.01 20.85
CA GLU A 205 18.87 2.49 21.93
C GLU A 205 19.15 1.81 23.28
N TYR A 206 19.57 0.53 23.28
CA TYR A 206 19.76 -0.27 24.49
C TYR A 206 21.13 -0.99 24.52
N PRO A 207 22.26 -0.25 24.47
CA PRO A 207 23.60 -0.81 24.31
C PRO A 207 24.05 -1.71 25.48
N GLU A 208 23.47 -1.49 26.67
CA GLU A 208 23.74 -2.33 27.83
C GLU A 208 22.89 -3.60 27.90
N ALA A 209 21.72 -3.63 27.25
CA ALA A 209 20.82 -4.77 27.26
C ALA A 209 21.03 -5.72 26.06
N VAL A 210 21.32 -5.16 24.88
CA VAL A 210 21.50 -5.94 23.65
C VAL A 210 22.95 -6.40 23.52
N LYS A 211 23.21 -7.67 23.85
CA LYS A 211 24.55 -8.30 23.68
C LYS A 211 24.63 -9.27 22.49
N LYS A 212 23.47 -9.73 21.99
CA LYS A 212 23.32 -10.62 20.83
C LYS A 212 22.00 -10.31 20.15
N ALA A 213 21.96 -10.46 18.83
CA ALA A 213 20.73 -10.38 18.04
C ALA A 213 20.68 -11.53 17.04
N ALA A 214 19.46 -11.95 16.70
CA ALA A 214 19.19 -12.90 15.63
C ALA A 214 17.94 -12.43 14.90
N THR A 215 17.93 -12.58 13.57
CA THR A 215 16.75 -12.32 12.75
C THR A 215 16.17 -13.64 12.26
N MET A 216 14.85 -13.77 12.28
CA MET A 216 14.13 -14.88 11.67
C MET A 216 13.20 -14.33 10.59
N TYR A 217 13.09 -15.05 9.47
CA TYR A 217 12.21 -14.71 8.36
C TYR A 217 11.33 -15.91 8.03
N ALA A 218 10.10 -15.63 7.58
CA ALA A 218 9.30 -16.63 6.89
C ALA A 218 9.78 -16.70 5.43
N ASN A 219 10.02 -17.91 4.93
CA ASN A 219 10.27 -18.19 3.51
C ASN A 219 9.00 -18.71 2.85
#